data_AF-A0A377TY99-F1
#
_entry.id   AF-A0A377TY99-F1
#
_cell.length_a   1.000
_cell.length_b   1.000
_cell.length_c   1.000
_cell.angle_alpha   90.00
_cell.angle_beta   90.00
_cell.angle_gamma   90.00
#
_symmetry.space_group_name_H-M   'P 1'
#
loop_
_entity.id
_entity.type
_entity.pdbx_description
1 polymer ?
#
loop_
_entity_poly.entity_id
_entity_poly.type
_entity_poly.pdbx_seq_one_letter_code
_entity_poly.pdbx_strand_id
1 'polypeptide(L)'
;MDAATRRNLEITQNLAGGTDNTLASVLDCTVTPMGSRMLKRWLHMPVRDTAVLVERQQTIGALQERYTELQPVLRQVGDLERILARLALRTARPRDPCPHASCPAATASAA
;
A
#
# COMPACT_ATOMS: atom_id res chain seq x y z
N MET A 1 19.06 5.87 7.37
CA MET A 1 19.36 6.80 6.26
C MET A 1 19.09 8.20 6.78
N ASP A 2 20.09 9.05 6.69
CA ASP A 2 20.01 10.48 6.96
C ASP A 2 19.08 11.19 5.97
N ALA A 3 18.52 12.32 6.39
CA ALA A 3 17.54 13.08 5.60
C ALA A 3 18.12 13.61 4.29
N ALA A 4 19.41 13.96 4.27
CA ALA A 4 20.10 14.44 3.08
C ALA A 4 20.24 13.33 2.02
N THR A 5 20.68 12.14 2.41
CA THR A 5 20.73 10.98 1.50
C THR A 5 19.36 10.63 0.92
N ARG A 6 18.28 10.69 1.72
CA ARG A 6 16.92 10.42 1.20
C ARG A 6 16.47 11.44 0.14
N ARG A 7 16.83 12.71 0.31
CA ARG A 7 16.51 13.78 -0.63
C ARG A 7 17.34 13.66 -1.91
N ASN A 8 18.64 13.36 -1.78
CA ASN A 8 19.55 13.23 -2.91
C ASN A 8 19.24 12.01 -3.78
N LEU A 9 18.72 10.92 -3.18
CA LEU A 9 18.28 9.74 -3.90
C LEU A 9 16.87 9.87 -4.50
N GLU A 10 16.21 11.01 -4.32
CA GLU A 10 14.89 11.33 -4.87
C GLU A 10 13.87 10.19 -4.72
N ILE A 11 13.84 9.57 -3.52
CA ILE A 11 13.13 8.29 -3.30
C ILE A 11 11.63 8.45 -3.57
N THR A 12 11.01 9.47 -2.98
CA THR A 12 9.57 9.79 -3.16
C THR A 12 9.31 11.22 -3.59
N GLN A 13 10.32 12.08 -3.50
CA GLN A 13 10.22 13.49 -3.80
C GLN A 13 11.49 13.92 -4.51
N ASN A 14 11.36 14.67 -5.59
CA ASN A 14 12.49 15.22 -6.32
C ASN A 14 13.07 16.45 -5.60
N LEU A 15 14.22 16.93 -6.05
CA LEU A 15 14.90 18.09 -5.46
C LEU A 15 14.04 19.37 -5.49
N ALA A 16 13.19 19.52 -6.52
CA ALA A 16 12.26 20.63 -6.72
C ALA A 16 10.96 20.54 -5.88
N GLY A 17 10.78 19.45 -5.13
CA GLY A 17 9.61 19.24 -4.26
C GLY A 17 8.41 18.56 -4.94
N GLY A 18 8.48 18.26 -6.23
CA GLY A 18 7.50 17.47 -6.97
C GLY A 18 7.69 15.95 -6.82
N THR A 19 6.79 15.18 -7.43
CA THR A 19 6.81 13.71 -7.43
C THR A 19 7.33 13.10 -8.73
N ASP A 20 7.59 13.93 -9.73
CA ASP A 20 8.00 13.51 -11.06
C ASP A 20 9.48 13.06 -11.05
N ASN A 21 9.79 12.04 -11.86
CA ASN A 21 11.11 11.43 -12.02
C ASN A 21 11.73 10.87 -10.72
N THR A 22 10.90 10.52 -9.74
CA THR A 22 11.34 9.89 -8.49
C THR A 22 11.45 8.37 -8.63
N LEU A 23 12.26 7.72 -7.79
CA LEU A 23 12.34 6.26 -7.77
C LEU A 23 10.97 5.61 -7.54
N ALA A 24 10.17 6.19 -6.64
CA ALA A 24 8.79 5.76 -6.43
C ALA A 24 7.94 5.90 -7.69
N SER A 25 8.06 6.99 -8.47
CA SER A 25 7.27 7.15 -9.69
C SER A 25 7.57 6.08 -10.75
N VAL A 26 8.81 5.58 -10.81
CA VAL A 26 9.23 4.54 -11.76
C VAL A 26 8.82 3.15 -11.29
N LEU A 27 8.90 2.86 -9.98
CA LEU A 27 8.62 1.54 -9.43
C LEU A 27 7.13 1.32 -9.06
N ASP A 28 6.37 2.39 -8.83
CA ASP A 28 4.99 2.32 -8.35
C ASP A 28 4.00 2.04 -9.49
N CYS A 29 4.02 0.80 -9.98
CA CYS A 29 3.01 0.24 -10.87
C CYS A 29 1.92 -0.52 -10.09
N THR A 30 1.69 -0.17 -8.83
CA THR A 30 0.76 -0.91 -7.96
C THR A 30 -0.69 -0.61 -8.32
N VAL A 31 -1.55 -1.64 -8.22
CA VAL A 31 -2.98 -1.53 -8.58
C VAL A 31 -3.88 -1.13 -7.42
N THR A 32 -3.37 -1.13 -6.19
CA THR A 32 -4.11 -0.73 -4.99
C THR A 32 -3.44 0.45 -4.28
N PRO A 33 -4.21 1.41 -3.71
CA PRO A 33 -3.64 2.52 -2.95
C PRO A 33 -2.85 2.07 -1.71
N MET A 34 -3.29 1.00 -1.07
CA MET A 34 -2.59 0.31 0.02
C MET A 34 -1.20 -0.18 -0.43
N GLY A 35 -1.13 -0.81 -1.60
CA GLY A 35 0.12 -1.29 -2.19
C GLY A 35 1.12 -0.17 -2.45
N SER A 36 0.69 0.93 -3.07
CA SER A 36 1.53 2.12 -3.32
C SER A 36 2.14 2.66 -2.03
N ARG A 37 1.34 2.80 -0.96
CA ARG A 37 1.83 3.27 0.35
C ARG A 37 2.83 2.30 0.97
N MET A 38 2.57 1.00 0.87
CA MET A 38 3.45 -0.03 1.38
C MET A 38 4.80 -0.05 0.66
N LEU A 39 4.80 0.07 -0.67
CA LEU A 39 6.02 0.16 -1.47
C LEU A 39 6.85 1.38 -1.06
N LYS A 40 6.23 2.56 -0.97
CA LYS A 40 6.91 3.79 -0.52
C LYS A 40 7.51 3.63 0.88
N ARG A 41 6.82 2.95 1.80
CA ARG A 41 7.35 2.64 3.14
C ARG A 41 8.58 1.74 3.06
N TRP A 42 8.56 0.70 2.21
CA TRP A 42 9.72 -0.19 2.03
C TRP A 42 10.93 0.54 1.45
N LEU A 43 10.73 1.46 0.51
CA LEU A 43 11.82 2.27 -0.05
C LEU A 43 12.48 3.18 1.01
N HIS A 44 11.70 3.72 1.95
CA HIS A 44 12.22 4.56 3.04
C HIS A 44 12.85 3.77 4.20
N MET A 45 12.47 2.50 4.35
CA MET A 45 12.86 1.61 5.45
C MET A 45 13.33 0.27 4.90
N PRO A 46 14.56 0.20 4.34
CA PRO A 46 15.13 -1.07 3.91
C PRO A 46 15.32 -2.01 5.10
N VAL A 47 14.88 -3.25 4.92
CA VAL A 47 14.98 -4.30 5.93
C VAL A 47 16.41 -4.86 5.94
N ARG A 48 16.94 -5.14 7.13
CA ARG A 48 18.30 -5.73 7.31
C ARG A 48 18.28 -7.24 7.54
N ASP A 49 17.10 -7.80 7.78
CA ASP A 49 16.89 -9.22 7.97
C ASP A 49 17.00 -9.94 6.63
N THR A 50 18.00 -10.83 6.51
CA THR A 50 18.26 -11.60 5.31
C THR A 50 17.17 -12.61 5.00
N ALA A 51 16.50 -13.18 6.02
CA ALA A 51 15.43 -14.14 5.81
C ALA A 51 14.24 -13.48 5.10
N VAL A 52 13.85 -12.29 5.56
CA VAL A 52 12.77 -11.49 4.95
C VAL A 52 13.13 -11.09 3.51
N LEU A 53 14.40 -10.76 3.24
CA LEU A 53 14.85 -10.41 1.89
C LEU A 53 14.75 -11.60 0.93
N VAL A 54 15.19 -12.79 1.36
CA VAL A 54 15.11 -14.01 0.55
C VAL A 54 13.66 -14.40 0.28
N GLU A 55 12.79 -14.34 1.30
CA GLU A 55 11.36 -14.63 1.14
C GLU A 55 10.71 -13.69 0.11
N ARG A 56 11.02 -12.40 0.15
CA ARG A 56 10.53 -11.43 -0.85
C ARG A 56 11.02 -11.76 -2.25
N GLN A 57 12.29 -12.09 -2.42
CA GLN A 57 12.87 -12.45 -3.72
C GLN A 57 12.21 -13.71 -4.29
N GLN A 58 12.03 -14.74 -3.46
CA GLN A 58 11.33 -15.97 -3.85
C GLN A 58 9.89 -15.69 -4.25
N THR A 59 9.19 -14.85 -3.49
CA THR A 59 7.80 -14.45 -3.78
C THR A 59 7.71 -13.71 -5.12
N ILE A 60 8.64 -12.79 -5.40
CA ILE A 60 8.69 -12.09 -6.68
C ILE A 60 8.90 -13.07 -7.83
N GLY A 61 9.85 -14.01 -7.70
CA GLY A 61 10.10 -15.04 -8.72
C GLY A 61 8.89 -15.94 -8.97
N ALA A 62 8.21 -16.38 -7.91
CA ALA A 62 7.03 -17.23 -8.02
C ALA A 62 5.81 -16.53 -8.66
N LEU A 63 5.71 -15.21 -8.52
CA LEU A 63 4.60 -14.41 -9.04
C LEU A 63 4.88 -13.77 -10.41
N GLN A 64 6.12 -13.86 -10.92
CA GLN A 64 6.56 -13.19 -12.14
C GLN A 64 5.78 -13.60 -13.40
N GLU A 65 5.26 -14.82 -13.46
CA GLU A 65 4.44 -15.28 -14.60
C GLU A 65 2.95 -14.98 -14.42
N ARG A 66 2.49 -14.83 -13.17
CA ARG A 66 1.06 -14.77 -12.81
C ARG A 66 0.58 -13.37 -12.42
N TYR A 67 1.47 -12.39 -12.31
CA TYR A 67 1.10 -11.06 -11.81
C TYR A 67 0.04 -10.37 -12.68
N THR A 68 0.05 -10.60 -14.00
CA THR A 68 -0.90 -9.99 -14.94
C THR A 68 -2.34 -10.45 -14.68
N GLU A 69 -2.53 -11.69 -14.26
CA GLU A 69 -3.85 -12.25 -13.89
C GLU A 69 -4.31 -11.78 -12.52
N LEU A 70 -3.36 -11.58 -11.59
CA LEU A 70 -3.66 -11.16 -10.22
C LEU A 70 -3.97 -9.67 -10.10
N GLN A 71 -3.31 -8.82 -10.90
CA GLN A 71 -3.52 -7.37 -10.90
C GLN A 71 -4.99 -6.93 -11.02
N PRO A 72 -5.80 -7.44 -11.98
CA PRO A 72 -7.20 -7.02 -12.10
C PRO A 72 -8.05 -7.45 -10.90
N VAL A 73 -7.78 -8.63 -10.32
CA VAL A 73 -8.48 -9.11 -9.11
C VAL A 73 -8.13 -8.23 -7.91
N LEU A 74 -6.84 -7.92 -7.72
CA LEU A 74 -6.37 -7.06 -6.62
C LEU A 74 -6.91 -5.64 -6.73
N ARG A 75 -7.09 -5.12 -7.94
CA ARG A 75 -7.68 -3.79 -8.16
C ARG A 75 -9.09 -3.67 -7.57
N GLN A 76 -9.87 -4.75 -7.57
CA GLN A 76 -11.24 -4.76 -7.04
C GLN A 76 -11.29 -4.66 -5.51
N VAL A 77 -10.21 -5.01 -4.80
CA VAL A 77 -10.14 -4.93 -3.33
C VAL A 77 -10.12 -3.47 -2.85
N GLY A 78 -9.57 -2.55 -3.64
CA GLY A 78 -9.52 -1.13 -3.29
C GLY A 78 -8.63 -0.81 -2.08
N ASP A 79 -9.03 0.18 -1.28
CA ASP A 79 -8.28 0.65 -0.10
C ASP A 79 -8.87 0.10 1.21
N LEU A 80 -8.76 -1.23 1.37
CA LEU A 80 -9.27 -1.95 2.54
C LEU A 80 -8.63 -1.44 3.86
N GLU A 81 -7.34 -1.09 3.83
CA GLU A 81 -6.60 -0.56 4.99
C GLU A 81 -7.29 0.67 5.59
N ARG A 82 -7.70 1.64 4.77
CA ARG A 82 -8.40 2.84 5.25
C ARG A 82 -9.84 2.56 5.67
N ILE A 83 -10.52 1.64 5.00
CA ILE A 83 -11.88 1.24 5.38
C ILE A 83 -11.87 0.61 6.79
N LEU A 84 -10.95 -0.32 7.05
CA LEU A 84 -10.78 -0.94 8.36
C LEU A 84 -10.40 0.08 9.44
N ALA A 85 -9.51 1.02 9.13
CA ALA A 85 -9.15 2.09 10.06
C ALA A 85 -10.36 2.97 10.45
N ARG A 86 -11.21 3.33 9.49
CA ARG A 86 -12.44 4.10 9.76
C ARG A 86 -13.47 3.30 10.55
N LEU A 87 -13.58 2.00 10.28
CA LEU A 87 -14.46 1.10 11.02
C LEU A 87 -14.03 1.01 12.49
N ALA A 88 -12.73 0.82 12.75
CA ALA A 88 -12.17 0.79 14.10
C ALA A 88 -12.44 2.11 14.86
N LEU A 89 -12.40 3.24 14.15
CA LEU A 89 -12.69 4.57 14.71
C LEU A 89 -14.19 4.91 14.76
N ARG A 90 -15.09 3.98 14.40
CA ARG A 90 -16.56 4.17 14.33
C ARG A 90 -17.00 5.40 13.50
N THR A 91 -16.17 5.85 12.56
CA THR A 91 -16.43 7.01 11.69
C THR A 91 -16.72 6.60 10.24
N ALA A 92 -16.91 5.31 10.00
CA ALA A 92 -17.22 4.76 8.68
C ALA A 92 -18.55 5.35 8.15
N ARG A 93 -18.50 5.90 6.93
CA ARG A 93 -19.69 6.42 6.24
C ARG A 93 -20.27 5.32 5.34
N PRO A 94 -21.59 5.24 5.15
CA PRO A 94 -22.27 4.16 4.41
C PRO A 94 -21.95 4.07 2.91
N ARG A 95 -21.00 4.86 2.40
CA ARG A 95 -20.60 4.91 0.98
C ARG A 95 -19.24 4.24 0.71
N ASP A 96 -18.60 3.68 1.73
CA ASP A 96 -17.37 2.89 1.54
C ASP A 96 -17.75 1.54 0.90
N PRO A 97 -17.19 1.18 -0.28
CA PRO A 97 -17.56 -0.02 -1.00
C PRO A 97 -17.03 -1.27 -0.26
N CYS A 98 -17.84 -1.83 0.62
CA CYS A 98 -17.59 -3.14 1.22
C CYS A 98 -17.95 -4.25 0.18
N PRO A 99 -17.01 -5.14 -0.19
CA PRO A 99 -17.27 -6.23 -1.14
C PRO A 99 -18.12 -7.40 -0.59
N HIS A 100 -18.63 -7.30 0.64
CA HIS A 100 -19.46 -8.35 1.23
C HIS A 100 -20.53 -7.78 2.17
N ALA A 101 -21.78 -8.18 1.91
CA ALA A 101 -23.00 -7.79 2.62
C ALA A 101 -23.13 -8.40 4.02
N SER A 102 -22.03 -8.59 4.74
CA SER A 102 -22.00 -9.23 6.07
C SER A 102 -21.17 -8.41 7.05
N CYS A 103 -21.51 -7.13 7.20
CA CYS A 103 -21.03 -6.33 8.33
C CYS A 103 -22.26 -5.88 9.13
N PRO A 104 -22.43 -6.30 10.40
CA PRO A 104 -23.56 -5.87 11.22
C PRO A 104 -23.37 -4.38 11.53
N ALA A 105 -24.09 -3.54 10.79
CA ALA A 105 -24.22 -2.14 11.11
C ALA A 105 -25.00 -1.99 12.42
N ALA A 106 -24.42 -1.22 13.34
CA ALA A 106 -25.13 -0.44 14.35
C ALA A 106 -26.07 -1.19 15.31
N THR A 107 -25.54 -1.60 16.46
CA THR A 107 -26.21 -1.31 17.73
C THR A 107 -25.51 -0.14 18.40
N ALA A 108 -25.80 1.06 17.90
CA ALA A 108 -25.84 2.22 18.76
C ALA A 108 -27.16 2.13 19.54
N SER A 109 -27.09 1.83 20.84
CA SER A 109 -28.20 2.06 21.76
C SER A 109 -27.65 2.84 22.94
N ALA A 110 -28.34 3.95 23.21
CA ALA A 110 -28.10 4.87 24.29
C ALA A 110 -28.28 4.20 25.66
N ALA A 111 -27.35 4.50 26.56
CA ALA A 111 -27.55 4.56 28.01
C ALA A 111 -26.42 5.42 28.59
#